data_AF-A0A7R9L7H1-F1
#
_entry.id   AF-A0A7R9L7H1-F1
#
_cell.length_a   1.000
_cell.length_b   1.000
_cell.length_c   1.000
_cell.angle_alpha   90.00
_cell.angle_beta   90.00
_cell.angle_gamma   90.00
#
_symmetry.space_group_name_H-M   'P 1'
#
loop_
_entity.id
_entity.type
_entity.pdbx_description
1 polymer ?
#
loop_
_entity_poly.entity_id
_entity_poly.type
_entity_poly.pdbx_seq_one_letter_code
_entity_poly.pdbx_strand_id
1 'polypeptide(L)'
;MSVLGNTTPREIKKSSKLEHVCYDIRGPVLRAANEMEEAGHKIIKLNIGNPAPFGFEAPQEIINDVALNLPNAVGYTDSKGIFPARKAICQYYQQKGILDLHVKDVYIGNGVSELIVMAMQGLLDDGDEMLVPMPDYPLWTAAVNLSGGTAIHYKCDDQNYWYPDMADMESKITPNTRGYRSGWMAITGDKSRAMDYIEGLDMLASMRLCANHQAQYAIQTALGGYQSINDLIRPGGRLYEQRNIAWEMLNDIPGVSCLKKFYWFKEQVLTGLHLIISVWYSFLQKMNYVKQ
;
A
#
# COMPACT_ATOMS: atom_id res chain seq x y z
N MET A 1 43.69 8.02 -44.39
CA MET A 1 43.72 8.16 -42.91
C MET A 1 42.34 7.79 -42.37
N SER A 2 42.23 6.59 -41.80
CA SER A 2 40.99 6.03 -41.26
C SER A 2 40.80 6.48 -39.81
N VAL A 3 39.79 7.32 -39.54
CA VAL A 3 39.31 7.60 -38.18
C VAL A 3 38.02 6.82 -37.99
N LEU A 4 38.14 5.52 -37.74
CA LEU A 4 37.09 4.72 -37.12
C LEU A 4 37.62 4.33 -35.76
N GLY A 5 37.36 5.18 -34.76
CA GLY A 5 37.67 4.89 -33.37
C GLY A 5 36.89 3.65 -32.93
N ASN A 6 37.60 2.68 -32.38
CA ASN A 6 37.01 1.55 -31.67
C ASN A 6 36.15 2.09 -30.52
N THR A 7 34.84 2.19 -30.72
CA THR A 7 33.88 2.44 -29.64
C THR A 7 33.51 1.11 -29.02
N THR A 8 34.13 0.78 -27.88
CA THR A 8 33.60 -0.26 -27.00
C THR A 8 32.15 0.11 -26.63
N PRO A 9 31.19 -0.83 -26.73
CA PRO A 9 29.81 -0.55 -26.35
C PRO A 9 29.74 -0.03 -24.92
N ARG A 10 29.09 1.12 -24.71
CA ARG A 10 28.87 1.68 -23.37
C ARG A 10 27.93 0.77 -22.60
N GLU A 11 28.38 0.28 -21.45
CA GLU A 11 27.54 -0.48 -20.53
C GLU A 11 26.37 0.40 -20.05
N ILE A 12 25.13 -0.08 -20.25
CA ILE A 12 23.93 0.59 -19.77
C ILE A 12 23.64 0.08 -18.36
N LYS A 13 23.96 0.90 -17.36
CA LYS A 13 23.66 0.61 -15.95
C LYS A 13 22.28 1.10 -15.56
N LYS A 14 21.72 0.53 -14.49
CA LYS A 14 20.53 1.08 -13.83
C LYS A 14 20.82 2.52 -13.36
N SER A 15 19.78 3.36 -13.30
CA SER A 15 19.89 4.70 -12.70
C SER A 15 20.36 4.61 -11.25
N SER A 16 21.12 5.61 -10.79
CA SER A 16 21.61 5.70 -9.40
C SER A 16 20.46 5.70 -8.38
N LYS A 17 19.28 6.21 -8.76
CA LYS A 17 18.06 6.17 -7.92
C LYS A 17 17.61 4.76 -7.55
N LEU A 18 18.09 3.73 -8.26
CA LEU A 18 17.77 2.32 -8.00
C LEU A 18 18.82 1.58 -7.16
N GLU A 19 19.91 2.23 -6.74
CA GLU A 19 20.96 1.58 -5.94
C GLU A 19 20.46 1.14 -4.56
N HIS A 20 19.56 1.92 -3.95
CA HIS A 20 19.00 1.64 -2.62
C HIS A 20 17.55 1.14 -2.65
N VAL A 21 17.07 0.68 -3.81
CA VAL A 21 15.70 0.17 -3.97
C VAL A 21 15.71 -1.35 -3.87
N CYS A 22 15.15 -1.89 -2.79
CA CYS A 22 15.00 -3.32 -2.55
C CYS A 22 13.51 -3.70 -2.52
N TYR A 23 13.12 -4.69 -3.35
CA TYR A 23 11.77 -5.25 -3.37
C TYR A 23 11.85 -6.78 -3.52
N ASP A 24 12.30 -7.44 -2.46
CA ASP A 24 12.75 -8.83 -2.49
C ASP A 24 11.65 -9.90 -2.44
N ILE A 25 10.37 -9.51 -2.44
CA ILE A 25 9.23 -10.46 -2.58
C ILE A 25 9.36 -11.29 -3.87
N ARG A 26 10.11 -10.79 -4.87
CA ARG A 26 10.42 -11.47 -6.14
C ARG A 26 11.94 -11.62 -6.39
N GLY A 27 12.72 -11.70 -5.32
CA GLY A 27 14.18 -11.77 -5.37
C GLY A 27 14.76 -13.16 -5.70
N PRO A 28 16.04 -13.42 -5.35
CA PRO A 28 16.75 -14.66 -5.68
C PRO A 28 16.05 -15.95 -5.24
N VAL A 29 15.33 -15.92 -4.10
CA VAL A 29 14.57 -17.07 -3.60
C VAL A 29 13.44 -17.47 -4.56
N LEU A 30 12.76 -16.50 -5.18
CA LEU A 30 11.72 -16.79 -6.16
C LEU A 30 12.32 -17.41 -7.44
N ARG A 31 13.54 -17.00 -7.82
CA ARG A 31 14.24 -17.61 -8.96
C ARG A 31 14.50 -19.09 -8.70
N ALA A 32 15.05 -19.43 -7.53
CA ALA A 32 15.25 -20.82 -7.13
C ALA A 32 13.92 -21.60 -7.07
N ALA A 33 12.85 -20.98 -6.53
CA ALA A 33 11.53 -21.60 -6.50
C ALA A 33 10.99 -21.89 -7.92
N ASN A 34 11.19 -20.97 -8.87
CA ASN A 34 10.78 -21.17 -10.26
C ASN A 34 11.61 -22.27 -10.95
N GLU A 35 12.92 -22.32 -10.73
CA GLU A 35 13.78 -23.40 -11.25
C GLU A 35 13.33 -24.77 -10.72
N MET A 36 12.93 -24.85 -9.44
CA MET A 36 12.36 -26.07 -8.87
C MET A 36 11.01 -26.44 -9.50
N GLU A 37 10.14 -25.46 -9.76
CA GLU A 37 8.87 -25.69 -10.46
C GLU A 37 9.09 -26.18 -11.89
N GLU A 38 10.05 -25.60 -12.63
CA GLU A 38 10.44 -26.02 -13.97
C GLU A 38 11.00 -27.45 -13.98
N ALA A 39 11.70 -27.84 -12.91
CA ALA A 39 12.14 -29.23 -12.69
C ALA A 39 10.99 -30.18 -12.27
N GLY A 40 9.74 -29.70 -12.21
CA GLY A 40 8.56 -30.51 -11.90
C GLY A 40 8.23 -30.63 -10.41
N HIS A 41 8.96 -29.92 -9.54
CA HIS A 41 8.63 -29.90 -8.11
C HIS A 41 7.41 -29.02 -7.84
N LYS A 42 6.51 -29.52 -6.99
CA LYS A 42 5.40 -28.70 -6.48
C LYS A 42 5.90 -27.79 -5.35
N ILE A 43 5.88 -26.48 -5.57
CA ILE A 43 6.26 -25.48 -4.56
C ILE A 43 5.02 -24.84 -3.94
N ILE A 44 4.95 -24.80 -2.61
CA ILE A 44 3.91 -24.07 -1.88
C ILE A 44 4.41 -22.65 -1.58
N LYS A 45 3.86 -21.67 -2.30
CA LYS A 45 4.30 -20.28 -2.25
C LYS A 45 3.59 -19.50 -1.12
N LEU A 46 4.17 -19.49 0.07
CA LEU A 46 3.67 -18.71 1.22
C LEU A 46 4.26 -17.29 1.31
N ASN A 47 4.97 -16.85 0.26
CA ASN A 47 5.69 -15.57 0.24
C ASN A 47 4.84 -14.37 -0.25
N ILE A 48 3.67 -14.60 -0.84
CA ILE A 48 2.84 -13.55 -1.44
C ILE A 48 1.38 -13.64 -1.00
N GLY A 49 0.78 -12.48 -0.73
CA GLY A 49 -0.62 -12.38 -0.32
C GLY A 49 -1.56 -12.40 -1.51
N ASN A 50 -1.37 -13.34 -2.44
CA ASN A 50 -2.25 -13.48 -3.58
C ASN A 50 -3.39 -14.45 -3.22
N PRO A 51 -4.66 -14.01 -3.09
CA PRO A 51 -5.73 -14.88 -2.64
C PRO A 51 -6.12 -15.95 -3.68
N ALA A 52 -6.09 -15.62 -4.97
CA ALA A 52 -6.65 -16.46 -6.03
C ALA A 52 -5.99 -17.85 -6.14
N PRO A 53 -4.65 -18.00 -6.07
CA PRO A 53 -4.01 -19.32 -6.04
C PRO A 53 -4.43 -20.23 -4.87
N PHE A 54 -5.01 -19.67 -3.81
CA PHE A 54 -5.52 -20.43 -2.66
C PHE A 54 -7.04 -20.64 -2.74
N GLY A 55 -7.67 -20.41 -3.89
CA GLY A 55 -9.11 -20.63 -4.09
C GLY A 55 -9.98 -19.63 -3.35
N PHE A 56 -9.50 -18.39 -3.18
CA PHE A 56 -10.38 -17.27 -2.83
C PHE A 56 -10.90 -16.65 -4.12
N GLU A 57 -12.21 -16.60 -4.25
CA GLU A 57 -12.90 -16.01 -5.39
C GLU A 57 -13.36 -14.59 -5.07
N ALA A 58 -13.51 -13.76 -6.11
CA ALA A 58 -14.13 -12.46 -5.94
C ALA A 58 -15.64 -12.62 -5.70
N PRO A 59 -16.26 -11.78 -4.84
CA PRO A 59 -17.71 -11.74 -4.68
C PRO A 59 -18.44 -11.60 -6.02
N GLN A 60 -19.50 -12.38 -6.22
CA GLN A 60 -20.21 -12.45 -7.51
C GLN A 60 -20.82 -11.10 -7.91
N GLU A 61 -21.22 -10.31 -6.93
CA GLU A 61 -21.79 -8.98 -7.07
C GLU A 61 -20.78 -8.03 -7.71
N ILE A 62 -19.50 -8.13 -7.31
CA ILE A 62 -18.40 -7.36 -7.91
C ILE A 62 -18.19 -7.78 -9.37
N ILE A 63 -18.15 -9.10 -9.63
CA ILE A 63 -17.97 -9.62 -10.99
C ILE A 63 -19.10 -9.14 -11.90
N ASN A 64 -20.34 -9.22 -11.42
CA ASN A 64 -21.53 -8.81 -12.15
C ASN A 64 -21.51 -7.31 -12.49
N ASP A 65 -21.21 -6.45 -11.51
CA ASP A 65 -21.22 -5.00 -11.73
C ASP A 65 -20.12 -4.56 -12.69
N VAL A 66 -18.94 -5.18 -12.63
CA VAL A 66 -17.88 -4.94 -13.61
C VAL A 66 -18.32 -5.39 -15.01
N ALA A 67 -18.91 -6.59 -15.13
CA ALA A 67 -19.38 -7.11 -16.42
C ALA A 67 -20.48 -6.24 -17.04
N LEU A 68 -21.43 -5.77 -16.23
CA LEU A 68 -22.52 -4.90 -16.65
C LEU A 68 -22.03 -3.54 -17.18
N ASN A 69 -20.99 -2.99 -16.57
CA ASN A 69 -20.45 -1.68 -16.95
C ASN A 69 -19.35 -1.75 -18.02
N LEU A 70 -18.86 -2.96 -18.35
CA LEU A 70 -17.75 -3.14 -19.30
C LEU A 70 -17.97 -2.45 -20.66
N PRO A 71 -19.16 -2.50 -21.30
CA PRO A 71 -19.39 -1.79 -22.56
C PRO A 71 -19.25 -0.26 -22.46
N ASN A 72 -19.51 0.30 -21.27
CA ASN A 72 -19.42 1.73 -21.00
C ASN A 72 -18.02 2.14 -20.49
N ALA A 73 -17.12 1.18 -20.27
CA ALA A 73 -15.83 1.36 -19.63
C ALA A 73 -14.64 1.30 -20.62
N VAL A 74 -14.82 1.82 -21.84
CA VAL A 74 -13.83 1.70 -22.93
C VAL A 74 -12.93 2.93 -23.11
N GLY A 75 -13.39 4.12 -22.69
CA GLY A 75 -12.67 5.38 -22.83
C GLY A 75 -11.90 5.79 -21.58
N TYR A 76 -11.06 6.81 -21.71
CA TYR A 76 -10.43 7.47 -20.57
C TYR A 76 -11.48 8.12 -19.66
N THR A 77 -11.10 8.30 -18.39
CA THR A 77 -11.91 8.95 -17.37
C THR A 77 -11.14 10.14 -16.80
N ASP A 78 -11.77 10.86 -15.88
CA ASP A 78 -11.07 11.83 -15.03
C ASP A 78 -9.83 11.18 -14.39
N SER A 79 -8.71 11.91 -14.32
CA SER A 79 -7.42 11.40 -13.86
C SER A 79 -7.44 10.91 -12.41
N LYS A 80 -8.37 11.44 -11.60
CA LYS A 80 -8.64 10.98 -10.22
C LYS A 80 -9.56 9.76 -10.15
N GLY A 81 -10.21 9.42 -11.25
CA GLY A 81 -11.14 8.30 -11.39
C GLY A 81 -12.61 8.72 -11.54
N ILE A 82 -13.48 7.74 -11.80
CA ILE A 82 -14.90 7.97 -12.05
C ILE A 82 -15.60 8.54 -10.82
N PHE A 83 -16.54 9.47 -11.05
CA PHE A 83 -17.27 10.13 -9.98
C PHE A 83 -18.02 9.16 -9.04
N PRO A 84 -18.75 8.14 -9.53
CA PRO A 84 -19.46 7.19 -8.65
C PRO A 84 -18.52 6.47 -7.67
N ALA A 85 -17.35 6.04 -8.13
CA ALA A 85 -16.35 5.37 -7.30
C ALA A 85 -15.77 6.33 -6.24
N ARG A 86 -15.37 7.54 -6.63
CA ARG A 86 -14.86 8.55 -5.69
C ARG A 86 -15.91 8.95 -4.65
N LYS A 87 -17.19 9.05 -5.04
CA LYS A 87 -18.30 9.34 -4.13
C LYS A 87 -18.54 8.20 -3.14
N ALA A 88 -18.48 6.94 -3.57
CA ALA A 88 -18.61 5.80 -2.68
C ALA A 88 -17.48 5.76 -1.63
N ILE A 89 -16.23 6.01 -2.05
CA ILE A 89 -15.08 6.15 -1.12
C ILE A 89 -15.32 7.27 -0.11
N CYS A 90 -15.74 8.44 -0.60
CA CYS A 90 -16.03 9.59 0.24
C CYS A 90 -17.07 9.25 1.33
N GLN A 91 -18.21 8.69 0.93
CA GLN A 91 -19.29 8.30 1.85
C GLN A 91 -18.83 7.26 2.88
N TYR A 92 -18.02 6.28 2.45
CA TYR A 92 -17.48 5.26 3.36
C TYR A 92 -16.63 5.87 4.48
N TYR A 93 -15.79 6.86 4.18
CA TYR A 93 -14.98 7.53 5.20
C TYR A 93 -15.75 8.55 6.03
N GLN A 94 -16.74 9.23 5.44
CA GLN A 94 -17.65 10.10 6.19
C GLN A 94 -18.41 9.30 7.27
N GLN A 95 -18.86 8.08 6.96
CA GLN A 95 -19.46 7.17 7.94
C GLN A 95 -18.50 6.75 9.06
N LYS A 96 -17.19 6.89 8.84
CA LYS A 96 -16.13 6.64 9.84
C LYS A 96 -15.67 7.91 10.57
N GLY A 97 -16.37 9.03 10.38
CA GLY A 97 -16.11 10.29 11.08
C GLY A 97 -15.25 11.30 10.31
N ILE A 98 -14.81 11.01 9.09
CA ILE A 98 -14.06 11.96 8.26
C ILE A 98 -15.05 12.82 7.45
N LEU A 99 -15.71 13.77 8.13
CA LEU A 99 -16.83 14.52 7.56
C LEU A 99 -16.44 15.55 6.48
N ASP A 100 -15.23 16.11 6.55
CA ASP A 100 -14.71 17.09 5.56
C ASP A 100 -13.92 16.44 4.40
N LEU A 101 -14.21 15.17 4.08
CA LEU A 101 -13.71 14.55 2.87
C LEU A 101 -14.65 14.86 1.71
N HIS A 102 -14.11 15.29 0.58
CA HIS A 102 -14.87 15.55 -0.65
C HIS A 102 -14.35 14.72 -1.83
N VAL A 103 -15.16 14.54 -2.86
CA VAL A 103 -14.80 13.73 -4.06
C VAL A 103 -13.55 14.22 -4.80
N LYS A 104 -13.20 15.51 -4.65
CA LYS A 104 -12.00 16.12 -5.25
C LYS A 104 -10.71 15.71 -4.53
N ASP A 105 -10.83 15.23 -3.29
CA ASP A 105 -9.72 14.84 -2.41
C ASP A 105 -9.34 13.35 -2.57
N VAL A 106 -10.05 12.60 -3.42
CA VAL A 106 -9.91 11.15 -3.60
C VAL A 106 -9.23 10.84 -4.94
N TYR A 107 -8.13 10.09 -4.89
CA TYR A 107 -7.40 9.58 -6.06
C TYR A 107 -7.52 8.07 -6.17
N ILE A 108 -7.97 7.58 -7.33
CA ILE A 108 -8.03 6.16 -7.66
C ILE A 108 -6.84 5.80 -8.56
N GLY A 109 -6.06 4.80 -8.14
CA GLY A 109 -4.87 4.31 -8.85
C GLY A 109 -5.00 2.88 -9.35
N ASN A 110 -4.02 2.45 -10.14
CA ASN A 110 -3.77 1.08 -10.58
C ASN A 110 -3.23 0.25 -9.41
N GLY A 111 -4.09 0.06 -8.42
CA GLY A 111 -3.70 -0.45 -7.10
C GLY A 111 -3.02 0.60 -6.23
N VAL A 112 -2.94 0.30 -4.94
CA VAL A 112 -2.28 1.15 -3.94
C VAL A 112 -0.81 1.40 -4.27
N SER A 113 -0.14 0.42 -4.88
CA SER A 113 1.29 0.49 -5.15
C SER A 113 1.69 1.70 -6.00
N GLU A 114 0.87 2.06 -6.99
CA GLU A 114 1.10 3.24 -7.82
C GLU A 114 0.93 4.53 -7.01
N LEU A 115 -0.11 4.61 -6.18
CA LEU A 115 -0.40 5.80 -5.38
C LEU A 115 0.65 6.06 -4.29
N ILE A 116 1.28 5.01 -3.76
CA ILE A 116 2.43 5.14 -2.84
C ILE A 116 3.57 5.86 -3.53
N VAL A 117 3.96 5.38 -4.71
CA VAL A 117 5.05 5.99 -5.49
C VAL A 117 4.68 7.43 -5.86
N MET A 118 3.46 7.66 -6.32
CA MET A 118 2.96 9.00 -6.66
C MET A 118 2.99 9.96 -5.47
N ALA A 119 2.57 9.50 -4.28
CA ALA A 119 2.56 10.30 -3.07
C ALA A 119 3.98 10.67 -2.62
N MET A 120 4.94 9.74 -2.73
CA MET A 120 6.35 10.00 -2.40
C MET A 120 7.01 10.93 -3.41
N GLN A 121 6.76 10.72 -4.70
CA GLN A 121 7.30 11.58 -5.77
C GLN A 121 6.76 13.00 -5.72
N GLY A 122 5.50 13.18 -5.30
CA GLY A 122 4.92 14.52 -5.13
C GLY A 122 5.39 15.23 -3.86
N LEU A 123 5.89 14.49 -2.86
CA LEU A 123 6.18 15.02 -1.53
C LEU A 123 7.67 15.28 -1.28
N LEU A 124 8.54 14.37 -1.73
CA LEU A 124 9.94 14.32 -1.31
C LEU A 124 10.85 15.04 -2.32
N ASP A 125 11.68 15.94 -1.81
CA ASP A 125 12.87 16.41 -2.51
C ASP A 125 14.09 15.51 -2.22
N ASP A 126 15.16 15.66 -3.01
CA ASP A 126 16.42 14.95 -2.75
C ASP A 126 16.98 15.36 -1.38
N GLY A 127 17.18 14.37 -0.50
CA GLY A 127 17.69 14.56 0.87
C GLY A 127 16.62 14.67 1.95
N ASP A 128 15.33 14.68 1.59
CA ASP A 128 14.24 14.57 2.57
C ASP A 128 14.19 13.19 3.24
N GLU A 129 13.57 13.11 4.41
CA GLU A 129 13.45 11.89 5.20
C GLU A 129 11.98 11.47 5.37
N MET A 130 11.72 10.16 5.34
CA MET A 130 10.39 9.60 5.56
C MET A 130 10.46 8.47 6.61
N LEU A 131 9.65 8.58 7.65
CA LEU A 131 9.60 7.59 8.74
C LEU A 131 8.82 6.34 8.31
N VAL A 132 9.51 5.21 8.24
CA VAL A 132 8.95 3.89 7.83
C VAL A 132 8.92 2.95 9.05
N PRO A 133 7.83 2.19 9.31
CA PRO A 133 7.84 1.19 10.38
C PRO A 133 8.82 0.05 10.07
N MET A 134 9.40 -0.56 11.09
CA MET A 134 10.20 -1.78 11.00
C MET A 134 9.58 -2.87 11.88
N PRO A 135 9.17 -4.02 11.30
CA PRO A 135 9.28 -4.39 9.89
C PRO A 135 8.32 -3.59 8.98
N ASP A 136 8.70 -3.43 7.70
CA ASP A 136 7.94 -2.63 6.73
C ASP A 136 7.19 -3.49 5.69
N TYR A 137 6.38 -2.82 4.86
CA TYR A 137 6.03 -3.36 3.54
C TYR A 137 7.04 -2.79 2.54
N PRO A 138 7.90 -3.62 1.92
CA PRO A 138 9.13 -3.15 1.25
C PRO A 138 8.92 -2.08 0.17
N LEU A 139 7.72 -1.98 -0.41
CA LEU A 139 7.40 -0.94 -1.37
C LEU A 139 7.57 0.48 -0.80
N TRP A 140 7.37 0.69 0.51
CA TRP A 140 7.53 2.03 1.11
C TRP A 140 8.97 2.48 1.09
N THR A 141 9.88 1.65 1.61
CA THR A 141 11.31 1.92 1.54
C THR A 141 11.76 2.14 0.10
N ALA A 142 11.29 1.28 -0.82
CA ALA A 142 11.57 1.42 -2.25
C ALA A 142 11.06 2.74 -2.84
N ALA A 143 9.83 3.15 -2.54
CA ALA A 143 9.20 4.35 -3.08
C ALA A 143 9.84 5.64 -2.54
N VAL A 144 10.20 5.67 -1.26
CA VAL A 144 10.91 6.80 -0.64
C VAL A 144 12.26 7.00 -1.34
N ASN A 145 13.06 5.93 -1.42
CA ASN A 145 14.39 5.99 -2.03
C ASN A 145 14.33 6.31 -3.53
N LEU A 146 13.35 5.77 -4.25
CA LEU A 146 13.14 6.08 -5.68
C LEU A 146 12.80 7.57 -5.90
N SER A 147 12.16 8.21 -4.91
CA SER A 147 11.73 9.60 -4.98
C SER A 147 12.82 10.59 -4.53
N GLY A 148 14.02 10.12 -4.16
CA GLY A 148 15.13 10.98 -3.72
C GLY A 148 15.25 11.16 -2.21
N GLY A 149 14.27 10.70 -1.45
CA GLY A 149 14.30 10.73 0.01
C GLY A 149 15.02 9.54 0.64
N THR A 150 15.20 9.60 1.94
CA THR A 150 15.79 8.53 2.77
C THR A 150 14.73 7.92 3.68
N ALA A 151 14.54 6.61 3.60
CA ALA A 151 13.68 5.87 4.52
C ALA A 151 14.34 5.76 5.90
N ILE A 152 13.77 6.40 6.92
CA ILE A 152 14.22 6.32 8.31
C ILE A 152 13.33 5.34 9.07
N HIS A 153 13.85 4.17 9.38
CA HIS A 153 13.05 3.12 10.00
C HIS A 153 12.87 3.31 11.51
N TYR A 154 11.63 3.38 12.00
CA TYR A 154 11.29 3.30 13.43
C TYR A 154 10.85 1.89 13.83
N LYS A 155 11.10 1.50 15.08
CA LYS A 155 10.81 0.16 15.58
C LYS A 155 9.32 -0.02 15.86
N CYS A 156 8.82 -1.22 15.57
CA CYS A 156 7.59 -1.73 16.14
C CYS A 156 7.95 -2.70 17.27
N ASP A 157 7.28 -2.56 18.42
CA ASP A 157 7.58 -3.30 19.65
C ASP A 157 6.95 -4.71 19.60
N ASP A 158 7.81 -5.73 19.48
CA ASP A 158 7.41 -7.12 19.41
C ASP A 158 6.87 -7.69 20.73
N GLN A 159 7.07 -7.01 21.85
CA GLN A 159 6.48 -7.34 23.15
C GLN A 159 5.14 -6.64 23.37
N ASN A 160 4.87 -5.57 22.62
CA ASN A 160 3.65 -4.78 22.71
C ASN A 160 2.84 -4.83 21.40
N TYR A 161 2.46 -6.05 21.00
CA TYR A 161 1.57 -6.31 19.87
C TYR A 161 2.05 -5.73 18.52
N TRP A 162 3.36 -5.50 18.36
CA TRP A 162 3.96 -4.84 17.20
C TRP A 162 3.45 -3.41 16.97
N TYR A 163 3.03 -2.71 18.03
CA TYR A 163 2.71 -1.29 17.92
C TYR A 163 3.97 -0.45 17.68
N PRO A 164 3.86 0.69 16.98
CA PRO A 164 4.97 1.63 16.85
C PRO A 164 5.54 2.03 18.21
N ASP A 165 6.86 1.95 18.36
CA ASP A 165 7.55 2.53 19.49
C ASP A 165 7.56 4.06 19.32
N MET A 166 6.72 4.72 20.11
CA MET A 166 6.53 6.17 20.05
C MET A 166 7.81 6.93 20.42
N ALA A 167 8.61 6.42 21.37
CA ALA A 167 9.83 7.07 21.80
C ALA A 167 10.93 6.94 20.72
N ASP A 168 11.06 5.76 20.11
CA ASP A 168 11.99 5.55 19.00
C ASP A 168 11.61 6.41 17.79
N MET A 169 10.32 6.51 17.47
CA MET A 169 9.81 7.36 16.40
C MET A 169 10.09 8.85 16.66
N GLU A 170 9.77 9.36 17.86
CA GLU A 170 10.05 10.76 18.24
C GLU A 170 11.54 11.08 18.17
N SER A 171 12.40 10.16 18.59
CA SER A 171 13.87 10.34 18.55
C SER A 171 14.45 10.45 17.14
N LYS A 172 13.69 10.04 16.11
CA LYS A 172 14.10 10.01 14.70
C LYS A 172 13.49 11.14 13.88
N ILE A 173 12.69 12.01 14.48
CA ILE A 173 12.14 13.18 13.79
C ILE A 173 13.25 14.22 13.63
N THR A 174 13.50 14.63 12.40
CA THR A 174 14.44 15.67 12.02
C THR A 174 13.73 16.82 11.30
N PRO A 175 14.37 17.97 11.07
CA PRO A 175 13.82 19.03 10.21
C PRO A 175 13.49 18.59 8.76
N ASN A 176 14.04 17.45 8.31
CA ASN A 176 13.84 16.90 6.97
C ASN A 176 12.72 15.85 6.91
N THR A 177 12.10 15.49 8.04
CA THR A 177 11.02 14.49 8.07
C THR A 177 9.73 15.03 7.45
N ARG A 178 9.13 14.31 6.48
CA ARG A 178 7.98 14.80 5.69
C ARG A 178 6.63 14.10 5.85
N GLY A 179 6.52 12.84 6.30
CA GLY A 179 5.19 12.19 6.37
C GLY A 179 5.13 10.72 6.81
N TYR A 180 3.95 10.09 6.60
CA TYR A 180 3.60 8.69 6.95
C TYR A 180 2.55 8.06 5.96
N ARG A 181 2.32 6.73 6.02
CA ARG A 181 1.71 5.84 4.99
C ARG A 181 0.18 5.93 4.74
N SER A 182 -0.28 5.72 3.47
CA SER A 182 -1.65 5.26 3.11
C SER A 182 -1.80 4.63 1.68
N GLY A 183 -2.99 4.11 1.39
CA GLY A 183 -3.47 3.29 0.25
C GLY A 183 -4.17 4.10 -0.83
N TRP A 184 -5.41 3.77 -1.27
CA TRP A 184 -6.16 4.78 -2.06
C TRP A 184 -6.09 6.09 -1.29
N MET A 185 -5.76 7.16 -2.00
CA MET A 185 -5.30 8.35 -1.34
C MET A 185 -6.46 9.30 -1.18
N ALA A 186 -6.78 9.58 0.08
CA ALA A 186 -7.72 10.60 0.50
C ALA A 186 -6.94 11.64 1.29
N ILE A 187 -6.94 12.89 0.82
CA ILE A 187 -6.26 14.00 1.53
C ILE A 187 -7.25 14.59 2.54
N THR A 188 -6.85 14.62 3.81
CA THR A 188 -7.72 15.07 4.93
C THR A 188 -6.96 16.04 5.85
N GLY A 189 -7.68 16.80 6.68
CA GLY A 189 -7.10 17.84 7.54
C GLY A 189 -7.12 19.24 6.90
N ASP A 190 -6.27 20.14 7.38
CA ASP A 190 -6.15 21.50 6.85
C ASP A 190 -5.42 21.51 5.50
N LYS A 191 -6.20 21.46 4.42
CA LYS A 191 -5.72 21.42 3.03
C LYS A 191 -5.13 22.75 2.56
N SER A 192 -5.44 23.87 3.23
CA SER A 192 -5.01 25.21 2.79
C SER A 192 -3.49 25.38 2.77
N ARG A 193 -2.79 24.61 3.61
CA ARG A 193 -1.33 24.63 3.76
C ARG A 193 -0.59 23.68 2.82
N ALA A 194 -1.31 22.87 2.05
CA ALA A 194 -0.74 21.83 1.19
C ALA A 194 -1.19 21.99 -0.28
N MET A 195 -1.62 23.18 -0.68
CA MET A 195 -2.18 23.42 -2.02
C MET A 195 -1.19 23.09 -3.15
N ASP A 196 0.08 23.47 -3.00
CA ASP A 196 1.14 23.19 -3.98
C ASP A 196 1.42 21.68 -4.10
N TYR A 197 1.47 20.98 -2.96
CA TYR A 197 1.56 19.51 -2.94
C TYR A 197 0.36 18.84 -3.64
N ILE A 198 -0.86 19.33 -3.39
CA ILE A 198 -2.08 18.82 -4.04
C ILE A 198 -2.02 19.04 -5.55
N GLU A 199 -1.51 20.18 -6.01
CA GLU A 199 -1.29 20.46 -7.43
C GLU A 199 -0.25 19.50 -8.05
N GLY A 200 0.85 19.23 -7.35
CA GLY A 200 1.82 18.22 -7.77
C GLY A 200 1.21 16.82 -7.92
N LEU A 201 0.33 16.42 -7.00
CA LEU A 201 -0.43 15.17 -7.13
C LEU A 201 -1.40 15.18 -8.31
N ASP A 202 -2.05 16.31 -8.59
CA ASP A 202 -2.92 16.47 -9.76
C ASP A 202 -2.13 16.34 -11.07
N MET A 203 -0.92 16.90 -11.11
CA MET A 203 0.00 16.75 -12.25
C MET A 203 0.37 15.29 -12.45
N LEU A 204 0.85 14.61 -11.41
CA LEU A 204 1.27 13.20 -11.50
C LEU A 204 0.10 12.27 -11.88
N ALA A 205 -1.09 12.50 -11.32
CA ALA A 205 -2.29 11.75 -11.67
C ALA A 205 -2.69 11.96 -13.14
N SER A 206 -2.52 13.18 -13.66
CA SER A 206 -2.86 13.54 -15.04
C SER A 206 -1.85 13.02 -16.06
N MET A 207 -0.56 12.93 -15.70
CA MET A 207 0.49 12.41 -16.60
C MET A 207 0.26 10.96 -17.06
N ARG A 208 -0.47 10.17 -16.27
CA ARG A 208 -0.84 8.78 -16.60
C ARG A 208 -2.25 8.63 -17.21
N LEU A 209 -2.90 9.74 -17.57
CA LEU A 209 -4.28 9.84 -18.06
C LEU A 209 -5.34 9.45 -17.01
N CYS A 210 -5.49 8.16 -16.68
CA CYS A 210 -6.35 7.69 -15.60
C CYS A 210 -5.98 6.27 -15.15
N ALA A 211 -6.46 5.84 -13.97
CA ALA A 211 -6.42 4.43 -13.60
C ALA A 211 -7.32 3.58 -14.50
N ASN A 212 -7.10 2.26 -14.51
CA ASN A 212 -7.94 1.29 -15.21
C ASN A 212 -9.43 1.58 -14.94
N HIS A 213 -10.21 1.83 -16.00
CA HIS A 213 -11.61 2.28 -15.89
C HIS A 213 -12.51 1.16 -15.35
N GLN A 214 -12.35 -0.07 -15.85
CA GLN A 214 -13.22 -1.21 -15.57
C GLN A 214 -13.26 -1.55 -14.07
N ALA A 215 -12.09 -1.63 -13.44
CA ALA A 215 -11.98 -2.02 -12.04
C ALA A 215 -12.60 -0.99 -11.07
N GLN A 216 -12.80 0.26 -11.48
CA GLN A 216 -13.35 1.29 -10.59
C GLN A 216 -14.84 1.07 -10.30
N TYR A 217 -15.58 0.40 -11.21
CA TYR A 217 -16.98 0.06 -10.99
C TYR A 217 -17.17 -0.91 -9.82
N ALA A 218 -16.16 -1.72 -9.50
CA ALA A 218 -16.20 -2.61 -8.34
C ALA A 218 -16.21 -1.88 -6.99
N ILE A 219 -15.71 -0.63 -6.94
CA ILE A 219 -15.47 0.08 -5.67
C ILE A 219 -16.77 0.36 -4.92
N GLN A 220 -17.80 0.82 -5.63
CA GLN A 220 -19.08 1.13 -5.00
C GLN A 220 -19.73 -0.12 -4.41
N THR A 221 -19.72 -1.21 -5.16
CA THR A 221 -20.28 -2.52 -4.77
C THR A 221 -19.48 -3.13 -3.62
N ALA A 222 -18.16 -3.00 -3.62
CA ALA A 222 -17.30 -3.52 -2.56
C ALA A 222 -17.46 -2.76 -1.24
N LEU A 223 -17.61 -1.43 -1.28
CA LEU A 223 -17.77 -0.61 -0.08
C LEU A 223 -19.21 -0.58 0.46
N GLY A 224 -20.19 -0.82 -0.42
CA GLY A 224 -21.60 -0.89 -0.09
C GLY A 224 -22.09 -2.31 0.22
N GLY A 225 -23.33 -2.40 0.69
CA GLY A 225 -24.02 -3.69 0.82
C GLY A 225 -23.39 -4.69 1.78
N TYR A 226 -23.55 -5.97 1.47
CA TYR A 226 -23.07 -7.06 2.30
C TYR A 226 -21.54 -7.20 2.25
N GLN A 227 -20.92 -7.32 3.42
CA GLN A 227 -19.46 -7.41 3.56
C GLN A 227 -19.04 -8.87 3.73
N SER A 228 -18.85 -9.59 2.62
CA SER A 228 -18.53 -11.03 2.59
C SER A 228 -17.25 -11.42 3.31
N ILE A 229 -16.31 -10.49 3.48
CA ILE A 229 -15.10 -10.70 4.30
C ILE A 229 -15.44 -11.11 5.75
N ASN A 230 -16.58 -10.68 6.28
CA ASN A 230 -17.00 -11.00 7.64
C ASN A 230 -17.23 -12.50 7.86
N ASP A 231 -17.68 -13.23 6.83
CA ASP A 231 -17.83 -14.68 6.91
C ASP A 231 -16.50 -15.41 7.03
N LEU A 232 -15.44 -14.85 6.42
CA LEU A 232 -14.11 -15.45 6.41
C LEU A 232 -13.35 -15.21 7.72
N ILE A 233 -13.59 -14.08 8.39
CA ILE A 233 -12.80 -13.64 9.56
C ILE A 233 -13.46 -13.91 10.91
N ARG A 234 -14.75 -14.27 10.94
CA ARG A 234 -15.43 -14.68 12.18
C ARG A 234 -15.04 -16.11 12.60
N PRO A 235 -15.26 -16.53 13.86
CA PRO A 235 -15.08 -17.92 14.27
C PRO A 235 -15.81 -18.91 13.34
N GLY A 236 -15.14 -19.99 12.93
CA GLY A 236 -15.61 -20.92 11.89
C GLY A 236 -15.34 -20.46 10.45
N GLY A 237 -14.92 -19.22 10.24
CA GLY A 237 -14.52 -18.67 8.94
C GLY A 237 -13.14 -19.15 8.52
N ARG A 238 -12.95 -19.38 7.21
CA ARG A 238 -11.72 -19.97 6.67
C ARG A 238 -10.45 -19.22 7.07
N LEU A 239 -10.44 -17.87 6.97
CA LEU A 239 -9.26 -17.08 7.33
C LEU A 239 -9.00 -17.08 8.83
N TYR A 240 -10.06 -17.13 9.64
CA TYR A 240 -9.96 -17.23 11.09
C TYR A 240 -9.31 -18.55 11.51
N GLU A 241 -9.81 -19.68 10.97
CA GLU A 241 -9.30 -21.01 11.30
C GLU A 241 -7.87 -21.23 10.78
N GLN A 242 -7.60 -20.86 9.52
CA GLN A 242 -6.25 -20.99 8.95
C GLN A 242 -5.21 -20.19 9.74
N ARG A 243 -5.56 -18.99 10.21
CA ARG A 243 -4.72 -18.17 11.07
C ARG A 243 -4.44 -18.86 12.41
N ASN A 244 -5.47 -19.44 13.05
CA ASN A 244 -5.30 -20.11 14.33
C ASN A 244 -4.41 -21.33 14.21
N ILE A 245 -4.65 -22.18 13.19
CA ILE A 245 -3.84 -23.37 12.92
C ILE A 245 -2.38 -22.99 12.66
N ALA A 246 -2.14 -21.99 11.79
CA ALA A 246 -0.77 -21.53 11.53
C ALA A 246 -0.10 -21.00 12.79
N TRP A 247 -0.82 -20.25 13.62
CA TRP A 247 -0.31 -19.73 14.88
C TRP A 247 0.03 -20.84 15.88
N GLU A 248 -0.83 -21.84 16.04
CA GLU A 248 -0.59 -23.01 16.90
C GLU A 248 0.64 -23.79 16.42
N MET A 249 0.64 -24.18 15.14
CA MET A 249 1.74 -24.96 14.55
C MET A 249 3.09 -24.25 14.62
N LEU A 250 3.13 -22.91 14.49
CA LEU A 250 4.38 -22.15 14.61
C LEU A 250 4.92 -22.15 16.04
N ASN A 251 4.05 -22.07 17.05
CA ASN A 251 4.47 -22.05 18.45
C ASN A 251 4.77 -23.45 19.01
N ASP A 252 4.33 -24.50 18.33
CA ASP A 252 4.67 -25.88 18.68
C ASP A 252 6.10 -26.27 18.22
N ILE A 253 6.75 -25.47 17.36
CA ILE A 253 8.12 -25.73 16.89
C ILE A 253 9.13 -25.23 17.93
N PRO A 254 10.00 -26.11 18.49
CA PRO A 254 11.01 -25.69 19.45
C PRO A 254 11.93 -24.60 18.90
N GLY A 255 12.06 -23.48 19.63
CA GLY A 255 12.88 -22.34 19.23
C GLY A 255 12.18 -21.31 18.32
N VAL A 256 10.91 -21.52 17.98
CA VAL A 256 10.09 -20.56 17.24
C VAL A 256 8.98 -20.01 18.14
N SER A 257 8.77 -18.69 18.10
CA SER A 257 7.68 -18.03 18.82
C SER A 257 6.93 -17.08 17.90
N CYS A 258 5.60 -17.06 18.00
CA CYS A 258 4.76 -16.18 17.18
C CYS A 258 3.63 -15.56 18.02
N LEU A 259 3.54 -14.24 18.01
CA LEU A 259 2.40 -13.53 18.60
C LEU A 259 1.11 -13.78 17.82
N LYS A 260 0.01 -14.00 18.55
CA LYS A 260 -1.32 -14.21 17.95
C LYS A 260 -1.87 -12.89 17.41
N LYS A 261 -1.60 -12.61 16.13
CA LYS A 261 -2.17 -11.44 15.44
C LYS A 261 -3.56 -11.77 14.93
N PHE A 262 -4.45 -10.78 14.91
CA PHE A 262 -5.82 -10.95 14.43
C PHE A 262 -5.90 -11.18 12.90
N TYR A 263 -4.84 -10.87 12.13
CA TYR A 263 -4.87 -10.92 10.67
C TYR A 263 -3.51 -11.25 10.03
N TRP A 264 -3.14 -12.54 9.93
CA TRP A 264 -1.97 -12.97 9.15
C TRP A 264 -2.11 -12.64 7.65
N PHE A 265 -3.33 -12.69 7.11
CA PHE A 265 -3.59 -12.50 5.68
C PHE A 265 -3.70 -11.03 5.25
N LYS A 266 -4.00 -10.12 6.19
CA LYS A 266 -4.26 -8.71 5.87
C LYS A 266 -2.95 -7.91 5.81
N GLU A 267 -1.88 -8.37 6.48
CA GLU A 267 -0.53 -7.77 6.46
C GLU A 267 0.10 -7.80 5.06
N GLN A 268 -0.25 -8.78 4.21
CA GLN A 268 0.21 -8.83 2.82
C GLN A 268 -0.70 -8.11 1.81
N VAL A 269 -1.93 -7.70 2.16
CA VAL A 269 -2.87 -7.17 1.14
C VAL A 269 -3.49 -5.82 1.52
N LEU A 270 -3.97 -5.56 2.75
CA LEU A 270 -4.85 -4.40 3.00
C LEU A 270 -4.81 -3.72 4.39
N THR A 271 -4.03 -4.15 5.40
CA THR A 271 -4.15 -3.56 6.79
C THR A 271 -3.28 -2.36 7.14
N GLY A 272 -2.40 -1.89 6.26
CA GLY A 272 -1.64 -0.66 6.55
C GLY A 272 -2.53 0.60 6.68
N LEU A 273 -3.81 0.52 6.27
CA LEU A 273 -4.69 1.68 6.11
C LEU A 273 -5.49 2.06 7.37
N HIS A 274 -6.01 1.08 8.11
CA HIS A 274 -6.97 1.36 9.20
C HIS A 274 -6.33 1.53 10.58
N LEU A 275 -5.17 0.91 10.84
CA LEU A 275 -4.51 1.00 12.14
C LEU A 275 -3.82 2.36 12.35
N ILE A 276 -3.32 2.98 11.26
CA ILE A 276 -2.59 4.25 11.31
C ILE A 276 -3.52 5.45 11.49
N ILE A 277 -4.72 5.44 10.86
CA ILE A 277 -5.71 6.52 11.01
C ILE A 277 -6.19 6.65 12.46
N SER A 278 -6.34 5.53 13.18
CA SER A 278 -6.76 5.53 14.58
C SER A 278 -5.66 5.97 15.55
N VAL A 279 -4.40 5.62 15.27
CA VAL A 279 -3.23 6.10 16.03
C VAL A 279 -2.96 7.59 15.77
N TRP A 280 -3.16 8.09 14.54
CA TRP A 280 -3.02 9.50 14.17
C TRP A 280 -3.97 10.42 14.95
N TYR A 281 -5.24 10.01 15.12
CA TYR A 281 -6.21 10.78 15.89
C TYR A 281 -5.82 10.86 17.39
N SER A 282 -5.27 9.78 17.95
CA SER A 282 -4.81 9.77 19.35
C SER A 282 -3.48 10.50 19.56
N PHE A 283 -2.58 10.49 18.57
CA PHE A 283 -1.27 11.14 18.64
C PHE A 283 -1.37 12.67 18.46
N LEU A 284 -2.21 13.14 17.52
CA LEU A 284 -2.49 14.58 17.36
C LEU A 284 -3.24 15.17 18.56
N GLN A 285 -4.04 14.38 19.27
CA GLN A 285 -4.62 14.82 20.54
C GLN A 285 -3.60 14.94 21.68
N LYS A 286 -2.48 14.20 21.61
CA LYS A 286 -1.42 14.23 22.63
C LYS A 286 -0.34 15.27 22.36
N MET A 287 -0.02 15.54 21.09
CA MET A 287 0.88 16.62 20.71
C MET A 287 0.09 17.91 20.53
N ASN A 288 0.11 18.79 21.54
CA ASN A 288 -0.52 20.13 21.59
C ASN A 288 -0.12 21.09 20.44
N TYR A 289 -0.40 20.76 19.18
CA TYR A 289 -0.22 21.61 18.00
C TYR A 289 -1.53 22.18 17.44
N VAL A 290 -2.66 21.94 18.11
CA VAL A 290 -3.87 22.75 17.93
C VAL A 290 -3.87 23.83 19.01
N LYS A 291 -3.15 24.93 18.77
CA LYS A 291 -3.56 26.22 19.34
C LYS A 291 -4.83 26.64 18.61
N GLN A 292 -5.78 27.14 19.41
CA GLN A 292 -7.11 27.65 19.05
C GLN A 292 -7.18 28.36 17.69
#